data_AF-G1URW0-F1
#
_entry.id   AF-G1URW0-F1
#
_cell.length_a   1.000
_cell.length_b   1.000
_cell.length_c   1.000
_cell.angle_alpha   90.00
_cell.angle_beta   90.00
_cell.angle_gamma   90.00
#
_symmetry.space_group_name_H-M   'P 1'
#
loop_
_entity.id
_entity.type
_entity.pdbx_description
1 polymer ?
#
loop_
_entity_poly.entity_id
_entity_poly.type
_entity_poly.pdbx_seq_one_letter_code
_entity_poly.pdbx_strand_id
1 'polypeptide(L)'
;MQKLGIQSVIRKKRRYVGKSGSIVFPNLLGRDFKSDVPGKKLATDITYLPTSSGFIYLSAVQDLHNTEIIAYSLSARNDLELVLATLSRLPAMPGAVLHSDQGFQYTHKTYQERLGSLQILGSHSRKGNCLDNACAESFFSHLKTELFTDNQPLPKDETIALVEAYILFYNKERFQKRLGQLSPVEYREKLAA
;
A
#
# COMPACT_ATOMS: atom_id res chain seq x y z
N MET A 1 -10.73 -43.88 8.56
CA MET A 1 -11.73 -42.85 8.20
C MET A 1 -12.49 -43.21 6.92
N GLN A 2 -11.86 -43.36 5.74
CA GLN A 2 -12.59 -43.75 4.50
C GLN A 2 -13.29 -45.12 4.57
N LYS A 3 -12.65 -46.16 5.14
CA LYS A 3 -13.28 -47.49 5.32
C LYS A 3 -14.49 -47.51 6.26
N LEU A 4 -14.69 -46.48 7.10
CA LEU A 4 -15.77 -46.40 8.08
C LEU A 4 -16.89 -45.46 7.64
N GLY A 5 -16.81 -44.86 6.44
CA GLY A 5 -17.80 -43.89 5.95
C GLY A 5 -17.85 -42.56 6.72
N ILE A 6 -16.87 -42.31 7.60
CA ILE A 6 -16.83 -41.12 8.46
C ILE A 6 -16.12 -39.99 7.70
N GLN A 7 -16.84 -38.90 7.44
CA GLN A 7 -16.32 -37.67 6.83
C GLN A 7 -16.56 -36.47 7.76
N SER A 8 -15.56 -35.58 7.90
CA SER A 8 -15.72 -34.31 8.60
C SER A 8 -16.81 -33.47 7.92
N VAL A 9 -17.66 -32.80 8.69
CA VAL A 9 -18.59 -31.79 8.15
C VAL A 9 -17.75 -30.59 7.69
N ILE A 10 -17.38 -30.56 6.42
CA ILE A 10 -16.60 -29.47 5.83
C ILE A 10 -17.57 -28.43 5.27
N ARG A 11 -17.34 -27.15 5.58
CA ARG A 11 -18.12 -26.05 4.99
C ARG A 11 -18.01 -26.12 3.46
N LYS A 12 -19.16 -26.18 2.77
CA LYS A 12 -19.20 -26.17 1.30
C LYS A 12 -18.45 -24.94 0.78
N LYS A 13 -17.36 -25.16 0.05
CA LYS A 13 -16.59 -24.08 -0.57
C LYS A 13 -17.50 -23.38 -1.59
N ARG A 14 -17.95 -22.15 -1.30
CA ARG A 14 -18.75 -21.38 -2.26
C ARG A 14 -17.91 -21.20 -3.53
N ARG A 15 -18.45 -21.61 -4.68
CA ARG A 15 -17.83 -21.26 -5.98
C ARG A 15 -17.82 -19.74 -6.07
N TYR A 16 -16.64 -19.19 -6.33
CA TYR A 16 -16.48 -17.79 -6.67
C TYR A 16 -17.22 -17.56 -8.01
N VAL A 17 -18.36 -16.87 -7.94
CA VAL A 17 -19.06 -16.40 -9.13
C VAL A 17 -18.32 -15.13 -9.56
N GLY A 18 -17.69 -15.18 -10.73
CA GLY A 18 -16.79 -14.15 -11.23
C GLY A 18 -17.42 -12.75 -11.12
N LYS A 19 -16.67 -11.80 -10.56
CA LYS A 19 -16.98 -10.39 -10.74
C LYS A 19 -16.55 -9.96 -12.14
N SER A 20 -17.23 -8.93 -12.65
CA SER A 20 -16.86 -8.05 -13.77
C SER A 20 -15.36 -8.06 -14.07
N GLY A 21 -15.00 -8.14 -15.35
CA GLY A 21 -13.61 -8.35 -15.81
C GLY A 21 -12.60 -7.51 -15.05
N SER A 22 -11.86 -8.16 -14.13
CA SER A 22 -10.76 -7.53 -13.41
C SER A 22 -9.67 -7.17 -14.42
N ILE A 23 -9.30 -5.90 -14.46
CA ILE A 23 -8.26 -5.43 -15.35
C ILE A 23 -6.93 -5.64 -14.63
N VAL A 24 -6.11 -6.53 -15.17
CA VAL A 24 -4.83 -6.91 -14.56
C VAL A 24 -3.70 -6.42 -15.45
N PHE A 25 -2.86 -5.53 -14.92
CA PHE A 25 -1.63 -5.11 -15.58
C PHE A 25 -0.54 -6.18 -15.51
N PRO A 26 0.37 -6.23 -16.50
CA PRO A 26 1.58 -7.03 -16.39
C PRO A 26 2.42 -6.57 -15.19
N ASN A 27 3.24 -7.48 -14.65
CA ASN A 27 4.17 -7.13 -13.59
C ASN A 27 5.40 -6.44 -14.21
N LEU A 28 5.42 -5.11 -14.18
CA LEU A 28 6.52 -4.29 -14.69
C LEU A 28 7.66 -4.15 -13.67
N LEU A 29 7.36 -4.29 -12.38
CA LEU A 29 8.35 -4.13 -11.32
C LEU A 29 9.25 -5.35 -11.18
N GLY A 30 8.69 -6.57 -11.31
CA GLY A 30 9.47 -7.81 -11.35
C GLY A 30 10.33 -8.06 -10.10
N ARG A 31 9.93 -7.55 -8.93
CA ARG A 31 10.71 -7.52 -7.66
C ARG A 31 11.96 -6.64 -7.69
N ASP A 32 12.15 -5.84 -8.73
CA ASP A 32 13.15 -4.79 -8.74
C ASP A 32 12.63 -3.54 -8.01
N PHE A 33 12.69 -3.62 -6.68
CA PHE A 33 12.31 -2.54 -5.76
C PHE A 33 13.35 -1.43 -5.66
N LYS A 34 14.40 -1.44 -6.48
CA LYS A 34 15.37 -0.36 -6.54
C LYS A 34 14.97 0.60 -7.64
N SER A 35 14.94 1.88 -7.34
CA SER A 35 14.84 2.95 -8.33
C SER A 35 16.07 3.84 -8.19
N ASP A 36 16.75 4.13 -9.29
CA ASP A 36 17.88 5.08 -9.28
C ASP A 36 17.41 6.54 -9.39
N VAL A 37 16.14 6.75 -9.79
CA VAL A 37 15.55 8.08 -9.97
C VAL A 37 14.26 8.20 -9.15
N PRO A 38 14.05 9.31 -8.41
CA PRO A 38 12.79 9.60 -7.73
C PRO A 38 11.60 9.57 -8.69
N GLY A 39 10.45 9.11 -8.22
CA GLY A 39 9.17 9.14 -8.95
C GLY A 39 9.09 8.20 -10.15
N LYS A 40 10.05 7.29 -10.36
CA LYS A 40 10.01 6.31 -11.46
C LYS A 40 9.30 5.01 -11.09
N LYS A 41 9.53 4.51 -9.88
CA LYS A 41 8.89 3.29 -9.37
C LYS A 41 8.26 3.57 -8.03
N LEU A 42 6.95 3.36 -7.98
CA LEU A 42 6.10 3.59 -6.83
C LEU A 42 5.45 2.28 -6.43
N ALA A 43 5.22 2.09 -5.13
CA ALA A 43 4.40 1.01 -4.61
C ALA A 43 3.19 1.58 -3.87
N THR A 44 2.04 0.93 -3.97
CA THR A 44 0.84 1.30 -3.22
C THR A 44 0.15 0.08 -2.66
N ASP A 45 -0.34 0.23 -1.44
CA ASP A 45 -1.07 -0.82 -0.75
C ASP A 45 -1.97 -0.19 0.33
N ILE A 46 -2.87 -1.00 0.88
CA ILE A 46 -3.81 -0.63 1.94
C ILE A 46 -3.56 -1.49 3.16
N THR A 47 -3.53 -0.84 4.32
CA THR A 47 -3.57 -1.53 5.61
C THR A 47 -4.77 -1.08 6.44
N TYR A 48 -5.25 -1.94 7.34
CA TYR A 48 -6.14 -1.54 8.42
C TYR A 48 -5.34 -1.19 9.68
N LEU A 49 -5.87 -0.26 10.48
CA LEU A 49 -5.28 0.24 11.73
C LEU A 49 -6.36 0.19 12.83
N PRO A 50 -6.03 -0.34 14.02
CA PRO A 50 -7.00 -0.49 15.12
C PRO A 50 -7.39 0.87 15.72
N THR A 51 -8.66 0.98 16.11
CA THR A 51 -9.20 2.09 16.90
C THR A 51 -9.98 1.53 18.10
N SER A 52 -10.36 2.38 19.05
CA SER A 52 -11.21 2.00 20.19
C SER A 52 -12.59 1.48 19.76
N SER A 53 -13.02 1.76 18.53
CA SER A 53 -14.30 1.36 17.96
C SER A 53 -14.16 0.76 16.55
N GLY A 54 -13.26 -0.22 16.41
CA GLY A 54 -13.07 -0.97 15.18
C GLY A 54 -11.75 -0.64 14.49
N PHE A 55 -11.81 -0.25 13.22
CA PHE A 55 -10.61 0.00 12.41
C PHE A 55 -10.84 1.14 11.42
N ILE A 56 -9.73 1.77 11.02
CA ILE A 56 -9.64 2.60 9.83
C ILE A 56 -8.69 1.98 8.82
N TYR A 57 -8.82 2.37 7.56
CA TYR A 57 -7.95 1.94 6.47
C TYR A 57 -7.04 3.08 6.04
N LEU A 58 -5.76 2.79 5.87
CA LEU A 58 -4.74 3.66 5.33
C LEU A 58 -4.34 3.12 3.96
N SER A 59 -4.50 3.94 2.92
CA SER A 59 -3.96 3.70 1.59
C SER A 59 -2.77 4.63 1.38
N ALA A 60 -1.59 4.08 1.08
CA ALA A 60 -0.36 4.86 0.93
C ALA A 60 0.32 4.57 -0.42
N VAL A 61 1.07 5.56 -0.92
CA VAL A 61 1.98 5.44 -2.06
C VAL A 61 3.39 5.77 -1.59
N GLN A 62 4.29 4.83 -1.80
CA GLN A 62 5.71 4.93 -1.45
C GLN A 62 6.55 5.09 -2.72
N ASP A 63 7.50 6.03 -2.69
CA ASP A 63 8.57 6.10 -3.68
C ASP A 63 9.68 5.10 -3.33
N LEU A 64 9.98 4.17 -4.26
CA LEU A 64 10.94 3.11 -4.02
C LEU A 64 12.40 3.56 -4.08
N HIS A 65 12.65 4.77 -4.60
CA HIS A 65 13.97 5.38 -4.58
C HIS A 65 14.44 5.62 -3.15
N ASN A 66 13.72 6.47 -2.40
CA ASN A 66 14.09 6.95 -1.06
C ASN A 66 13.14 6.50 0.05
N THR A 67 12.23 5.55 -0.22
CA THR A 67 11.25 5.01 0.73
C THR A 67 10.25 6.03 1.30
N GLU A 68 10.16 7.24 0.72
CA GLU A 68 9.25 8.31 1.14
C GLU A 68 7.79 7.96 0.85
N ILE A 69 6.90 8.26 1.79
CA ILE A 69 5.46 8.19 1.58
C ILE A 69 5.01 9.51 0.95
N ILE A 70 4.76 9.48 -0.36
CA ILE A 70 4.51 10.68 -1.18
C ILE A 70 3.03 11.00 -1.33
N ALA A 71 2.13 10.06 -1.04
CA ALA A 71 0.69 10.29 -0.98
C ALA A 71 0.04 9.27 -0.05
N TYR A 72 -0.98 9.68 0.69
CA TYR A 72 -1.79 8.77 1.50
C TYR A 72 -3.21 9.29 1.73
N SER A 73 -4.12 8.39 2.09
CA SER A 73 -5.48 8.70 2.51
C SER A 73 -5.94 7.74 3.61
N LEU A 74 -6.80 8.23 4.50
CA LEU A 74 -7.44 7.46 5.56
C LEU A 74 -8.95 7.42 5.33
N SER A 75 -9.57 6.26 5.57
CA SER A 75 -11.03 6.09 5.45
C SER A 75 -11.55 5.05 6.46
N ALA A 76 -12.84 5.12 6.79
CA ALA A 76 -13.51 4.05 7.52
C ALA A 76 -13.79 2.80 6.64
N ARG A 77 -13.62 2.92 5.32
CA ARG A 77 -13.98 1.88 4.35
C ARG A 77 -12.81 1.52 3.46
N ASN A 78 -12.69 0.24 3.15
CA ASN A 78 -11.75 -0.29 2.19
C ASN A 78 -12.40 -0.39 0.80
N ASP A 79 -12.55 0.74 0.13
CA ASP A 79 -13.23 0.85 -1.16
C ASP A 79 -12.39 1.58 -2.21
N LEU A 80 -12.96 1.69 -3.41
CA LEU A 80 -12.32 2.35 -4.54
C LEU A 80 -12.08 3.84 -4.27
N GLU A 81 -12.98 4.50 -3.53
CA GLU A 81 -12.86 5.92 -3.21
C GLU A 81 -11.61 6.21 -2.38
N LEU A 82 -11.28 5.34 -1.43
CA LEU A 82 -10.03 5.44 -0.67
C LEU A 82 -8.79 5.49 -1.58
N VAL A 83 -8.71 4.59 -2.56
CA VAL A 83 -7.56 4.54 -3.48
C VAL A 83 -7.54 5.73 -4.43
N LEU A 84 -8.71 6.13 -4.96
CA LEU A 84 -8.81 7.32 -5.82
C LEU A 84 -8.44 8.62 -5.09
N ALA A 85 -8.81 8.73 -3.81
CA ALA A 85 -8.40 9.85 -2.95
C ALA A 85 -6.89 9.85 -2.68
N THR A 86 -6.25 8.68 -2.59
CA THR A 86 -4.79 8.62 -2.50
C THR A 86 -4.14 9.07 -3.81
N LEU A 87 -4.64 8.63 -4.96
CA LEU A 87 -4.13 9.05 -6.27
C LEU A 87 -4.32 10.55 -6.55
N SER A 88 -5.34 11.20 -6.00
CA SER A 88 -5.54 12.65 -6.19
C SER A 88 -4.54 13.51 -5.41
N ARG A 89 -3.88 12.93 -4.39
CA ARG A 89 -2.82 13.58 -3.61
C ARG A 89 -1.42 13.35 -4.18
N LEU A 90 -1.30 12.47 -5.17
CA LEU A 90 -0.02 12.17 -5.80
C LEU A 90 0.42 13.36 -6.68
N PRO A 91 1.69 13.81 -6.60
CA PRO A 91 2.21 14.81 -7.53
C PRO A 91 2.24 14.25 -8.96
N ALA A 92 2.30 15.14 -9.95
CA ALA A 92 2.37 14.75 -11.36
C ALA A 92 3.68 13.99 -11.64
N MET A 93 3.58 12.72 -11.98
CA MET A 93 4.72 11.83 -12.26
C MET A 93 4.46 11.01 -13.54
N PRO A 94 4.38 11.66 -14.72
CA PRO A 94 4.08 10.97 -15.97
C PRO A 94 5.18 9.94 -16.29
N GLY A 95 4.74 8.74 -16.68
CA GLY A 95 5.61 7.59 -16.97
C GLY A 95 6.10 6.84 -15.73
N ALA A 96 5.67 7.21 -14.52
CA ALA A 96 5.93 6.42 -13.32
C ALA A 96 5.25 5.05 -13.41
N VAL A 97 5.91 4.02 -12.85
CA VAL A 97 5.30 2.70 -12.63
C VAL A 97 4.70 2.70 -11.23
N LEU A 98 3.39 2.43 -11.11
CA LEU A 98 2.72 2.24 -9.82
C LEU A 98 2.38 0.76 -9.63
N HIS A 99 3.03 0.14 -8.66
CA HIS A 99 2.89 -1.27 -8.34
C HIS A 99 1.91 -1.50 -7.19
N SER A 100 0.98 -2.44 -7.33
CA SER A 100 0.07 -2.87 -6.26
C SER A 100 -0.23 -4.37 -6.35
N ASP A 101 -0.96 -4.89 -5.36
CA ASP A 101 -1.56 -6.22 -5.47
C ASP A 101 -2.76 -6.25 -6.45
N GLN A 102 -3.42 -7.42 -6.56
CA GLN A 102 -4.61 -7.60 -7.39
C GLN A 102 -5.92 -7.40 -6.61
N GLY A 103 -5.92 -6.53 -5.60
CA GLY A 103 -7.11 -6.09 -4.89
C GLY A 103 -8.20 -5.60 -5.83
N PHE A 104 -9.46 -5.67 -5.39
CA PHE A 104 -10.58 -5.30 -6.26
C PHE A 104 -10.57 -3.81 -6.63
N GLN A 105 -9.99 -2.96 -5.78
CA GLN A 105 -9.82 -1.53 -5.96
C GLN A 105 -8.84 -1.27 -7.12
N TYR A 106 -7.70 -1.95 -7.10
CA TYR A 106 -6.62 -1.81 -8.08
C TYR A 106 -6.93 -2.45 -9.43
N THR A 107 -7.85 -3.42 -9.47
CA THR A 107 -8.31 -4.07 -10.70
C THR A 107 -9.60 -3.47 -11.27
N HIS A 108 -10.10 -2.39 -10.68
CA HIS A 108 -11.32 -1.71 -11.11
C HIS A 108 -11.06 -0.81 -12.34
N LYS A 109 -12.04 -0.73 -13.25
CA LYS A 109 -11.95 0.09 -14.48
C LYS A 109 -11.64 1.57 -14.19
N THR A 110 -12.35 2.18 -13.25
CA THR A 110 -12.15 3.58 -12.85
C THR A 110 -10.75 3.84 -12.29
N TYR A 111 -10.14 2.86 -11.62
CA TYR A 111 -8.76 2.97 -11.17
C TYR A 111 -7.80 3.02 -12.37
N GLN A 112 -7.97 2.13 -13.35
CA GLN A 112 -7.21 2.18 -14.60
C GLN A 112 -7.40 3.51 -15.35
N GLU A 113 -8.64 3.97 -15.52
CA GLU A 113 -8.95 5.24 -16.18
C GLU A 113 -8.25 6.40 -15.46
N ARG A 114 -8.22 6.37 -14.12
CA ARG A 114 -7.48 7.35 -13.32
C ARG A 114 -5.98 7.28 -13.56
N LEU A 115 -5.36 6.09 -13.55
CA LEU A 115 -3.94 5.95 -13.86
C LEU A 115 -3.61 6.48 -15.27
N GLY A 116 -4.45 6.18 -16.26
CA GLY A 116 -4.32 6.70 -17.61
C GLY A 116 -4.36 8.23 -17.66
N SER A 117 -5.28 8.86 -16.91
CA SER A 117 -5.36 10.33 -16.82
C SER A 117 -4.13 10.97 -16.18
N LEU A 118 -3.44 10.25 -15.28
CA LEU A 118 -2.20 10.68 -14.63
C LEU A 118 -0.95 10.30 -15.45
N GLN A 119 -1.13 9.62 -16.60
CA GLN A 119 -0.04 9.04 -17.40
C GLN A 119 0.87 8.08 -16.61
N ILE A 120 0.30 7.38 -15.62
CA ILE A 120 1.01 6.40 -14.78
C ILE A 120 0.79 5.00 -15.34
N LEU A 121 1.87 4.21 -15.39
CA LEU A 121 1.85 2.83 -15.82
C LEU A 121 1.49 1.93 -14.63
N GLY A 122 0.32 1.29 -14.68
CA GLY A 122 -0.07 0.32 -13.66
C GLY A 122 0.78 -0.96 -13.75
N SER A 123 1.09 -1.55 -12.60
CA SER A 123 1.76 -2.84 -12.48
C SER A 123 1.13 -3.64 -11.34
N HIS A 124 0.87 -4.93 -11.57
CA HIS A 124 0.34 -5.80 -10.51
C HIS A 124 1.30 -6.92 -10.14
N SER A 125 1.30 -7.28 -8.86
CA SER A 125 1.94 -8.50 -8.37
C SER A 125 1.29 -9.75 -8.95
N ARG A 126 1.99 -10.89 -8.88
CA ARG A 126 1.36 -12.19 -9.17
C ARG A 126 0.40 -12.57 -8.05
N LYS A 127 -0.73 -13.19 -8.38
CA LYS A 127 -1.68 -13.68 -7.37
C LYS A 127 -0.97 -14.62 -6.38
N GLY A 128 -1.15 -14.36 -5.08
CA GLY A 128 -0.63 -15.19 -4.00
C GLY A 128 0.87 -15.05 -3.75
N ASN A 129 1.50 -13.96 -4.17
CA ASN A 129 2.94 -13.72 -3.99
C ASN A 129 3.19 -12.45 -3.16
N CYS A 130 3.35 -12.60 -1.84
CA CYS A 130 3.63 -11.50 -0.92
C CYS A 130 4.98 -10.80 -1.20
N LEU A 131 5.96 -11.53 -1.74
CA LEU A 131 7.30 -10.97 -2.02
C LEU A 131 7.27 -9.83 -3.03
N ASP A 132 6.24 -9.75 -3.87
CA ASP A 132 6.07 -8.69 -4.86
C ASP A 132 5.61 -7.36 -4.22
N ASN A 133 5.18 -7.35 -2.95
CA ASN A 133 4.69 -6.16 -2.23
C ASN A 133 5.50 -5.83 -0.96
N ALA A 134 6.66 -6.47 -0.78
CA ALA A 134 7.44 -6.39 0.46
C ALA A 134 7.83 -4.96 0.89
N CYS A 135 7.98 -4.03 -0.05
CA CYS A 135 8.30 -2.63 0.24
C CYS A 135 7.19 -1.92 1.03
N ALA A 136 5.94 -2.02 0.58
CA ALA A 136 4.79 -1.44 1.27
C ALA A 136 4.53 -2.15 2.62
N GLU A 137 4.69 -3.47 2.65
CA GLU A 137 4.59 -4.26 3.89
C GLU A 137 5.61 -3.81 4.95
N SER A 138 6.85 -3.47 4.54
CA SER A 138 7.88 -2.97 5.44
C SER A 138 7.49 -1.65 6.09
N PHE A 139 6.94 -0.69 5.32
CA PHE A 139 6.47 0.57 5.89
C PHE A 139 5.33 0.35 6.89
N PHE A 140 4.33 -0.45 6.53
CA PHE A 140 3.21 -0.74 7.43
C PHE A 140 3.62 -1.49 8.68
N SER A 141 4.64 -2.36 8.59
CA SER A 141 5.20 -3.02 9.76
C SER A 141 5.80 -1.99 10.73
N HIS A 142 6.61 -1.05 10.25
CA HIS A 142 7.18 0.02 11.08
C HIS A 142 6.09 0.86 11.74
N LEU A 143 5.15 1.35 10.94
CA LEU A 143 4.03 2.17 11.42
C LEU A 143 3.24 1.43 12.50
N LYS A 144 2.91 0.16 12.28
CA LYS A 144 2.12 -0.60 13.24
C LYS A 144 2.88 -0.89 14.53
N THR A 145 4.14 -1.30 14.40
CA THR A 145 4.96 -1.64 15.55
C THR A 145 5.21 -0.43 16.43
N GLU A 146 5.56 0.71 15.83
CA GLU A 146 5.95 1.92 16.55
C GLU A 146 4.75 2.68 17.13
N LEU A 147 3.56 2.55 16.53
CA LEU A 147 2.35 3.24 17.03
C LEU A 147 1.44 2.39 17.91
N PHE A 148 1.37 1.07 17.75
CA PHE A 148 0.30 0.27 18.35
C PHE A 148 0.75 -0.92 19.20
N THR A 149 2.04 -1.28 19.26
CA THR A 149 2.46 -2.48 20.02
C THR A 149 2.18 -2.36 21.52
N ASP A 150 2.42 -1.18 22.09
CA ASP A 150 2.28 -0.93 23.54
C ASP A 150 1.16 0.07 23.89
N ASN A 151 0.46 0.58 22.88
CA ASN A 151 -0.57 1.61 23.05
C ASN A 151 -1.97 1.02 23.03
N GLN A 152 -2.85 1.54 23.90
CA GLN A 152 -4.27 1.21 23.84
C GLN A 152 -4.88 1.80 22.57
N PRO A 153 -5.86 1.11 21.93
CA PRO A 153 -6.55 1.66 20.77
C PRO A 153 -7.21 3.00 21.09
N LEU A 154 -6.92 4.02 20.28
CA LEU A 154 -7.43 5.39 20.44
C LEU A 154 -8.74 5.58 19.66
N PRO A 155 -9.53 6.61 19.97
CA PRO A 155 -10.61 7.07 19.11
C PRO A 155 -10.15 7.28 17.67
N LYS A 156 -11.10 7.22 16.74
CA LYS A 156 -10.81 7.30 15.30
C LYS A 156 -10.03 8.57 14.92
N ASP A 157 -10.47 9.72 15.41
CA ASP A 157 -9.88 11.01 15.03
C ASP A 157 -8.47 11.19 15.61
N GLU A 158 -8.24 10.72 16.83
CA GLU A 158 -6.90 10.68 17.44
C GLU A 158 -5.97 9.71 16.70
N THR A 159 -6.49 8.56 16.27
CA THR A 159 -5.71 7.60 15.47
C THR A 159 -5.32 8.20 14.12
N ILE A 160 -6.21 8.96 13.48
CA ILE A 160 -5.91 9.68 12.23
C ILE A 160 -4.77 10.68 12.47
N ALA A 161 -4.90 11.55 13.48
CA ALA A 161 -3.89 12.56 13.79
C ALA A 161 -2.52 11.93 14.11
N LEU A 162 -2.51 10.82 14.85
CA LEU A 162 -1.29 10.09 15.19
C LEU A 162 -0.62 9.48 13.96
N VAL A 163 -1.40 8.91 13.05
CA VAL A 163 -0.88 8.34 11.79
C VAL A 163 -0.31 9.43 10.88
N GLU A 164 -0.98 10.59 10.79
CA GLU A 164 -0.49 11.73 10.02
C GLU A 164 0.83 12.27 10.59
N ALA A 165 0.91 12.43 11.91
CA ALA A 165 2.14 12.82 12.60
C ALA A 165 3.26 11.79 12.38
N TYR A 166 2.93 10.50 12.42
CA TYR A 166 3.91 9.44 12.17
C TYR A 166 4.44 9.46 10.74
N ILE A 167 3.59 9.67 9.73
CA ILE A 167 4.04 9.75 8.33
C ILE A 167 4.98 10.95 8.14
N LEU A 168 4.70 12.07 8.80
CA LEU A 168 5.58 13.24 8.80
C LEU A 168 6.95 12.91 9.43
N PHE A 169 6.94 12.31 10.63
CA PHE A 169 8.15 11.83 11.30
C PHE A 169 8.92 10.83 10.44
N TYR A 170 8.23 9.83 9.88
CA TYR A 170 8.80 8.79 9.03
C TYR A 170 9.53 9.39 7.83
N ASN A 171 8.94 10.40 7.18
CA ASN A 171 9.52 11.05 6.01
C ASN A 171 10.67 12.01 6.35
N LYS A 172 10.57 12.76 7.45
CA LYS A 172 11.49 13.88 7.74
C LYS A 172 12.58 13.58 8.76
N GLU A 173 12.33 12.70 9.71
CA GLU A 173 13.17 12.54 10.91
C GLU A 173 13.63 11.09 11.12
N ARG A 174 12.87 10.10 10.62
CA ARG A 174 13.17 8.70 10.87
C ARG A 174 14.39 8.23 10.07
N PHE A 175 15.50 8.02 10.75
CA PHE A 175 16.69 7.44 10.15
C PHE A 175 16.48 6.02 9.62
N GLN A 176 16.98 5.76 8.42
CA GLN A 176 16.92 4.44 7.80
C GLN A 176 18.33 3.98 7.39
N LYS A 177 18.72 2.77 7.85
CA LYS A 177 20.01 2.17 7.52
C LYS A 177 20.24 2.06 6.01
N ARG A 178 19.19 1.76 5.24
CA ARG A 178 19.22 1.68 3.76
C ARG A 178 19.59 3.01 3.10
N LEU A 179 19.27 4.13 3.76
CA LEU A 179 19.50 5.49 3.26
C LEU A 179 20.77 6.11 3.86
N GLY A 180 21.65 5.31 4.46
CA GLY A 180 22.87 5.81 5.09
C GLY A 180 22.61 6.63 6.35
N GLN A 181 21.61 6.24 7.15
CA GLN A 181 21.19 6.94 8.37
C GLN A 181 20.60 8.33 8.12
N LEU A 182 19.99 8.53 6.94
CA LEU A 182 19.19 9.70 6.62
C LEU A 182 17.70 9.35 6.67
N SER A 183 16.85 10.36 6.87
CA SER A 183 15.43 10.25 6.60
C SER A 183 15.16 10.20 5.08
N PRO A 184 13.99 9.71 4.64
CA PRO A 184 13.59 9.73 3.23
C PRO A 184 13.77 11.08 2.54
N VAL A 185 13.36 12.16 3.20
CA VAL A 185 13.45 13.52 2.66
C VAL A 185 14.91 14.00 2.62
N GLU A 186 15.66 13.82 3.70
CA GLU A 186 17.08 14.19 3.75
C GLU A 186 17.90 13.48 2.66
N TYR A 187 17.61 12.19 2.43
CA TYR A 187 18.26 11.42 1.37
C TYR A 187 17.97 11.99 -0.02
N ARG A 188 16.71 12.35 -0.30
CA ARG A 188 16.31 12.96 -1.56
C ARG A 188 16.95 14.34 -1.77
N GLU A 189 16.97 15.16 -0.73
CA GLU A 189 17.59 16.49 -0.78
C GLU A 189 19.11 16.40 -1.00
N LYS A 190 19.78 15.47 -0.34
CA LYS A 190 21.22 15.22 -0.52
C LYS A 190 21.59 14.79 -1.94
N LEU A 191 20.73 14.04 -2.63
CA LEU A 191 20.97 13.62 -4.02
C LEU A 191 20.63 14.71 -5.05
N ALA A 192 19.85 15.71 -4.66
CA ALA A 192 19.49 16.85 -5.51
C ALA A 192 20.49 18.02 -5.42
N ALA A 193 21.39 17.99 -4.43
CA ALA A 193 22.47 18.96 -4.20
C ALA A 193 23.75 18.57 -4.96
#